data_AF-A0A936HZ36-F1
#
_entry.id   AF-A0A936HZ36-F1
#
_cell.length_a   1.000
_cell.length_b   1.000
_cell.length_c   1.000
_cell.angle_alpha   90.00
_cell.angle_beta   90.00
_cell.angle_gamma   90.00
#
_symmetry.space_group_name_H-M   'P 1'
#
loop_
_entity.id
_entity.type
_entity.pdbx_description
1 polymer ?
#
loop_
_entity_poly.entity_id
_entity_poly.type
_entity_poly.pdbx_seq_one_letter_code
_entity_poly.pdbx_strand_id
1 'polypeptide(L)'
;MNTKVILASLAAGVASFLLGWVVFGMLLMGYYESNMNPIEGMWREEADMNMVAMLLANLGWGTIVGWSLWRMGVNTAMGGAVPGAILGGLITFSMDMYFLAMSNMYANTTIIVVDVLVNVCMSAVLGAVAGLVLGMGKKAA
;
A
#
# COMPACT_ATOMS: atom_id res chain seq x y z
N MET A 1 -16.92 -7.30 -11.60
CA MET A 1 -16.98 -6.53 -10.33
C MET A 1 -18.30 -5.80 -10.28
N ASN A 2 -18.92 -5.69 -9.11
CA ASN A 2 -20.10 -4.83 -8.94
C ASN A 2 -19.66 -3.41 -8.51
N THR A 3 -20.60 -2.47 -8.47
CA THR A 3 -20.34 -1.07 -8.09
C THR A 3 -19.69 -0.94 -6.72
N LYS A 4 -20.03 -1.79 -5.75
CA LYS A 4 -19.41 -1.75 -4.40
C LYS A 4 -17.93 -2.11 -4.44
N VAL A 5 -17.53 -3.08 -5.26
CA VAL A 5 -16.10 -3.40 -5.41
C VAL A 5 -15.35 -2.24 -6.04
N ILE A 6 -15.91 -1.60 -7.07
CA ILE A 6 -15.30 -0.42 -7.70
C ILE A 6 -15.12 0.70 -6.66
N LEU A 7 -16.15 1.00 -5.88
CA LEU A 7 -16.08 2.03 -4.84
C LEU A 7 -15.08 1.68 -3.73
N ALA A 8 -15.02 0.42 -3.30
CA ALA A 8 -14.06 -0.04 -2.30
C ALA A 8 -12.63 0.07 -2.82
N SER A 9 -12.39 -0.32 -4.08
CA SER A 9 -11.09 -0.19 -4.74
C SER A 9 -10.65 1.27 -4.87
N LEU A 10 -11.56 2.16 -5.29
CA LEU A 10 -11.28 3.60 -5.38
C LEU A 10 -10.99 4.21 -4.01
N ALA A 11 -11.79 3.89 -2.99
CA ALA A 11 -11.59 4.41 -1.64
C ALA A 11 -10.25 3.96 -1.05
N ALA A 12 -9.90 2.67 -1.21
CA ALA A 12 -8.60 2.15 -0.78
C ALA A 12 -7.44 2.76 -1.60
N GLY A 13 -7.63 3.04 -2.89
CA GLY A 13 -6.62 3.67 -3.73
C GLY A 13 -6.36 5.13 -3.36
N VAL A 14 -7.41 5.89 -3.06
CA VAL A 14 -7.28 7.26 -2.52
C VAL A 14 -6.62 7.24 -1.15
N ALA A 15 -7.01 6.31 -0.27
CA ALA A 15 -6.37 6.12 1.03
C ALA A 15 -4.89 5.77 0.88
N SER A 16 -4.54 4.89 -0.07
CA SER A 16 -3.16 4.55 -0.42
C SER A 16 -2.35 5.79 -0.79
N PHE A 17 -2.90 6.64 -1.65
CA PHE A 17 -2.21 7.85 -2.11
C PHE A 17 -1.92 8.82 -0.95
N LEU A 18 -2.94 9.12 -0.15
CA LEU A 18 -2.80 10.05 0.99
C LEU A 18 -1.88 9.49 2.07
N LEU A 19 -2.04 8.21 2.43
CA LEU A 19 -1.19 7.58 3.44
C LEU A 19 0.23 7.40 2.94
N GLY A 20 0.43 7.06 1.67
CA GLY A 20 1.76 6.92 1.09
C GLY A 20 2.54 8.24 1.16
N TRP A 21 1.88 9.35 0.84
CA TRP A 21 2.49 10.68 0.97
C TRP A 21 2.86 11.02 2.41
N VAL A 22 1.96 10.78 3.37
CA VAL A 22 2.24 11.07 4.80
C VAL A 22 3.33 10.15 5.35
N VAL A 23 3.23 8.85 5.12
CA VAL A 23 4.12 7.85 5.72
C VAL A 23 5.51 7.90 5.09
N PHE A 24 5.61 7.85 3.77
CA PHE A 24 6.91 7.78 3.08
C PHE A 24 7.45 9.16 2.74
N GLY A 25 6.59 10.11 2.35
CA GLY A 25 7.02 11.45 1.94
C GLY A 25 7.26 12.44 3.09
N MET A 26 6.75 12.16 4.30
CA MET A 26 7.01 13.02 5.46
C MET A 26 7.64 12.28 6.62
N LEU A 27 7.00 11.22 7.12
CA LEU A 27 7.40 10.58 8.38
C LEU A 27 8.70 9.79 8.26
N LEU A 28 8.89 9.07 7.16
CA LEU A 28 10.01 8.16 6.97
C LEU A 28 11.03 8.61 5.92
N MET A 29 10.82 9.73 5.24
CA MET A 29 11.68 10.20 4.13
C MET A 29 13.17 10.16 4.50
N GLY A 30 13.56 10.81 5.60
CA GLY A 30 14.95 10.84 6.04
C GLY A 30 15.49 9.47 6.47
N TYR A 31 14.64 8.56 6.97
CA TYR A 31 15.05 7.19 7.30
C TYR A 31 15.36 6.40 6.03
N TYR A 32 14.54 6.51 4.98
CA TYR A 32 14.81 5.84 3.71
C TYR A 32 16.10 6.38 3.07
N GLU A 33 16.25 7.70 3.00
CA GLU A 33 17.45 8.33 2.43
C GLU A 33 18.74 7.87 3.14
N SER A 34 18.72 7.72 4.48
CA SER A 34 19.91 7.28 5.22
C SER A 34 20.20 5.78 5.14
N ASN A 35 19.25 4.96 4.66
CA ASN A 35 19.36 3.50 4.64
C ASN A 35 19.33 2.91 3.21
N MET A 36 19.36 3.76 2.19
CA MET A 36 19.48 3.36 0.78
C MET A 36 20.83 3.80 0.23
N ASN A 37 21.40 3.01 -0.66
CA ASN A 37 22.64 3.39 -1.34
C ASN A 37 22.33 4.50 -2.36
N PRO A 38 23.20 5.53 -2.48
CA PRO A 38 23.04 6.54 -3.52
C PRO A 38 23.34 5.91 -4.89
N ILE A 39 22.29 5.69 -5.68
CA ILE A 39 22.37 5.14 -7.03
C ILE A 39 21.95 6.24 -8.01
N GLU A 40 22.88 6.67 -8.87
CA GLU A 40 22.62 7.71 -9.86
C GLU A 40 21.46 7.32 -10.79
N GLY A 41 20.52 8.25 -10.98
CA GLY A 41 19.35 8.05 -11.84
C GLY A 41 18.29 7.09 -11.29
N MET A 42 18.41 6.61 -10.05
CA MET A 42 17.40 5.73 -9.45
C MET A 42 16.07 6.45 -9.19
N TRP A 43 16.14 7.68 -8.65
CA TRP A 43 14.98 8.48 -8.31
C TRP A 43 14.80 9.63 -9.31
N ARG A 44 13.54 9.96 -9.61
CA ARG A 44 13.20 11.17 -10.36
C ARG A 44 13.23 12.36 -9.42
N GLU A 45 13.69 13.51 -9.91
CA GLU A 45 13.48 14.79 -9.24
C GLU A 45 11.98 15.08 -9.11
N GLU A 46 11.59 15.87 -8.10
CA GLU A 46 10.17 16.18 -7.84
C GLU A 46 9.46 16.78 -9.07
N ALA A 47 10.15 17.65 -9.81
CA ALA A 47 9.63 18.27 -11.03
C ALA A 47 9.40 17.26 -12.18
N ASP A 48 10.11 16.13 -12.17
CA ASP A 48 10.08 15.10 -13.20
C ASP A 48 9.25 13.86 -12.81
N MET A 49 8.60 13.90 -11.64
CA MET A 49 7.74 12.83 -11.16
C MET A 49 6.53 12.62 -12.09
N ASN A 50 6.32 11.37 -12.52
CA ASN A 50 5.15 11.02 -13.31
C ASN A 50 3.92 10.83 -12.41
N MET A 51 3.19 11.93 -12.19
CA MET A 51 1.99 11.96 -11.35
C MET A 51 0.87 11.02 -11.83
N VAL A 52 0.75 10.79 -13.14
CA VAL A 52 -0.25 9.88 -13.71
C VAL A 52 0.09 8.43 -13.34
N ALA A 53 1.35 8.03 -13.51
CA ALA A 53 1.80 6.70 -13.10
C ALA A 53 1.63 6.49 -11.59
N MET A 54 1.91 7.51 -10.77
CA MET A 54 1.70 7.45 -9.33
C MET A 54 0.22 7.28 -8.96
N LEU A 55 -0.69 8.02 -9.61
CA LEU A 55 -2.12 7.84 -9.41
C LEU A 55 -2.56 6.42 -9.78
N LEU A 56 -2.15 5.93 -10.96
CA LEU A 56 -2.50 4.60 -11.43
C LEU A 56 -1.95 3.49 -10.53
N ALA A 57 -0.73 3.64 -9.99
CA ALA A 57 -0.14 2.70 -9.05
C ALA A 57 -0.99 2.59 -7.76
N ASN A 58 -1.42 3.74 -7.21
CA ASN A 58 -2.27 3.77 -6.02
C ASN A 58 -3.66 3.19 -6.29
N LEU A 59 -4.25 3.45 -7.46
CA LEU A 59 -5.50 2.82 -7.87
C LEU A 59 -5.34 1.31 -8.08
N GLY A 60 -4.20 0.87 -8.60
CA GLY A 60 -3.83 -0.55 -8.69
C GLY A 60 -3.78 -1.20 -7.31
N TRP A 61 -3.12 -0.55 -6.35
CA TRP A 61 -3.04 -1.02 -4.97
C TRP A 61 -4.41 -1.10 -4.29
N GLY A 62 -5.20 -0.03 -4.42
CA GLY A 62 -6.59 -0.02 -3.96
C GLY A 62 -7.43 -1.14 -4.59
N THR A 63 -7.20 -1.43 -5.87
CA THR A 63 -7.90 -2.51 -6.59
C THR A 63 -7.51 -3.89 -6.09
N ILE A 64 -6.22 -4.15 -5.84
CA ILE A 64 -5.73 -5.41 -5.27
C ILE A 64 -6.43 -5.66 -3.93
N VAL A 65 -6.45 -4.66 -3.04
CA VAL A 65 -7.09 -4.78 -1.73
C VAL A 65 -8.60 -4.94 -1.86
N GLY A 66 -9.27 -3.99 -2.53
CA GLY A 66 -10.73 -3.96 -2.64
C GLY A 66 -11.32 -5.21 -3.31
N TRP A 67 -10.70 -5.69 -4.39
CA TRP A 67 -11.12 -6.91 -5.07
C TRP A 67 -10.86 -8.17 -4.22
N SER A 68 -9.69 -8.27 -3.58
CA SER A 68 -9.36 -9.44 -2.75
C SER A 68 -10.30 -9.58 -1.56
N LEU A 69 -10.59 -8.47 -0.86
CA LEU A 69 -11.52 -8.48 0.27
C LEU A 69 -12.95 -8.83 -0.14
N TRP A 70 -13.38 -8.36 -1.31
CA TRP A 70 -14.67 -8.77 -1.87
C TRP A 70 -14.72 -10.29 -2.12
N ARG A 71 -13.65 -10.87 -2.69
CA ARG A 71 -13.55 -12.33 -2.88
C ARG A 71 -13.55 -13.11 -1.57
N MET A 72 -13.03 -12.51 -0.50
CA MET A 72 -13.03 -13.06 0.86
C MET A 72 -14.37 -12.87 1.60
N GLY A 73 -15.37 -12.20 1.00
CA GLY A 73 -16.67 -11.97 1.62
C GLY A 73 -16.68 -10.93 2.74
N VAL A 74 -15.60 -10.13 2.86
CA VAL A 74 -15.45 -9.09 3.87
C VAL A 74 -16.51 -8.00 3.71
N ASN A 75 -17.05 -7.54 4.84
CA ASN A 75 -18.08 -6.51 4.87
C ASN A 75 -18.03 -5.62 6.14
N THR A 76 -16.90 -5.59 6.84
CA THR A 76 -16.67 -4.72 8.00
C THR A 76 -15.26 -4.15 7.97
N ALA A 77 -15.01 -3.02 8.66
CA ALA A 77 -13.67 -2.44 8.83
C ALA A 77 -12.67 -3.46 9.37
N MET A 78 -12.98 -4.01 10.55
CA MET A 78 -12.09 -4.94 11.25
C MET A 78 -11.88 -6.24 10.45
N GLY A 79 -12.92 -6.70 9.75
CA GLY A 79 -12.82 -7.84 8.85
C GLY A 79 -11.93 -7.58 7.64
N GLY A 80 -11.72 -6.33 7.24
CA GLY A 80 -10.81 -5.94 6.17
C GLY A 80 -9.39 -5.63 6.64
N ALA A 81 -9.21 -5.19 7.88
CA ALA A 81 -7.91 -4.76 8.39
C ALA A 81 -6.88 -5.88 8.40
N VAL A 82 -7.20 -7.03 9.00
CA VAL A 82 -6.28 -8.18 9.09
C VAL A 82 -5.89 -8.74 7.72
N PRO A 83 -6.84 -9.09 6.82
CA PRO A 83 -6.46 -9.56 5.49
C PRO A 83 -5.76 -8.49 4.66
N GLY A 84 -6.10 -7.20 4.81
CA GLY A 84 -5.36 -6.09 4.19
C GLY A 84 -3.90 -6.04 4.65
N ALA A 85 -3.66 -6.18 5.95
CA ALA A 85 -2.33 -6.22 6.56
C ALA A 85 -1.49 -7.38 6.01
N ILE A 86 -2.08 -8.57 5.93
CA ILE A 86 -1.43 -9.77 5.41
C ILE A 86 -1.11 -9.61 3.92
N LEU A 87 -2.06 -9.16 3.11
CA LEU A 87 -1.86 -8.95 1.67
C LEU A 87 -0.74 -7.94 1.43
N GLY A 88 -0.80 -6.79 2.09
CA GLY A 88 0.23 -5.76 1.96
C GLY A 88 1.60 -6.23 2.42
N GLY A 89 1.67 -6.82 3.61
CA GLY A 89 2.92 -7.31 4.17
C GLY A 89 3.59 -8.38 3.29
N LEU A 90 2.84 -9.34 2.76
CA LEU A 90 3.39 -10.38 1.90
C LEU A 90 3.85 -9.84 0.54
N ILE A 91 3.09 -8.91 -0.05
CA ILE A 91 3.46 -8.31 -1.34
C ILE A 91 4.71 -7.45 -1.17
N THR A 92 4.76 -6.58 -0.15
CA THR A 92 5.95 -5.77 0.15
C THR A 92 7.15 -6.65 0.45
N PHE A 93 7.01 -7.64 1.34
CA PHE A 93 8.09 -8.57 1.64
C PHE A 93 8.62 -9.26 0.38
N SER A 94 7.72 -9.71 -0.51
CA SER A 94 8.15 -10.31 -1.78
C SER A 94 8.94 -9.32 -2.64
N MET A 95 8.48 -8.08 -2.77
CA MET A 95 9.18 -7.05 -3.55
C MET A 95 10.55 -6.73 -2.96
N ASP A 96 10.64 -6.57 -1.64
CA ASP A 96 11.90 -6.29 -0.96
C ASP A 96 12.92 -7.41 -1.12
N MET A 97 12.47 -8.68 -1.05
CA MET A 97 13.36 -9.82 -1.30
C MET A 97 13.87 -9.84 -2.74
N TYR A 98 13.06 -9.46 -3.73
CA TYR A 98 13.53 -9.31 -5.10
C TYR A 98 14.57 -8.19 -5.23
N PHE A 99 14.33 -7.02 -4.63
CA PHE A 99 15.30 -5.93 -4.64
C PHE A 99 16.60 -6.29 -3.92
N LEU A 100 16.53 -6.97 -2.78
CA LEU A 100 17.70 -7.46 -2.06
C LEU A 100 18.50 -8.47 -2.89
N ALA A 101 17.82 -9.33 -3.66
CA ALA A 101 18.47 -10.35 -4.47
C ALA A 101 19.08 -9.82 -5.77
N MET A 102 18.49 -8.79 -6.38
CA MET A 102 18.80 -8.36 -7.75
C MET A 102 19.41 -6.96 -7.85
N SER A 103 19.45 -6.19 -6.75
CA SER A 103 19.91 -4.80 -6.76
C SER A 103 20.82 -4.49 -5.56
N ASN A 104 21.59 -3.41 -5.68
CA ASN A 104 22.36 -2.85 -4.57
C ASN A 104 21.61 -1.71 -3.87
N MET A 105 20.29 -1.73 -3.87
CA MET A 105 19.45 -0.62 -3.42
C MET A 105 19.58 -0.32 -1.92
N TYR A 106 19.61 -1.36 -1.10
CA TYR A 106 19.60 -1.21 0.36
C TYR A 106 21.03 -1.09 0.93
N ALA A 107 21.25 -0.11 1.81
CA ALA A 107 22.53 0.03 2.53
C ALA A 107 22.68 -0.98 3.67
N ASN A 108 21.57 -1.48 4.21
CA ASN A 108 21.51 -2.52 5.22
C ASN A 108 20.17 -3.29 5.13
N THR A 109 20.06 -4.42 5.83
CA THR A 109 18.84 -5.25 5.80
C THR A 109 17.77 -4.79 6.79
N THR A 110 18.06 -3.84 7.70
CA THR A 110 17.09 -3.33 8.68
C THR A 110 15.98 -2.53 8.01
N ILE A 111 16.29 -1.78 6.94
CA ILE A 111 15.29 -1.03 6.16
C ILE A 111 14.17 -1.92 5.64
N ILE A 112 14.48 -3.16 5.24
CA ILE A 112 13.50 -4.13 4.74
C ILE A 112 12.50 -4.50 5.85
N VAL A 113 12.99 -4.76 7.06
CA VAL A 113 12.12 -5.07 8.20
C VAL A 113 11.19 -3.90 8.51
N VAL A 114 11.72 -2.68 8.46
CA VAL A 114 10.92 -1.46 8.68
C VAL A 114 9.90 -1.27 7.56
N ASP A 115 10.28 -1.43 6.29
CA ASP A 115 9.35 -1.25 5.16
C ASP A 115 8.19 -2.24 5.21
N VAL A 116 8.48 -3.51 5.47
CA VAL A 116 7.45 -4.54 5.64
C VAL A 116 6.50 -4.19 6.78
N LEU A 117 7.00 -3.81 7.96
CA LEU A 117 6.14 -3.46 9.10
C LEU A 117 5.28 -2.23 8.82
N VAL A 118 5.85 -1.22 8.18
CA VAL A 118 5.12 0.00 7.79
C VAL A 118 4.03 -0.33 6.77
N ASN A 119 4.33 -1.14 5.77
CA ASN A 119 3.34 -1.57 4.78
C ASN A 119 2.27 -2.50 5.35
N VAL A 120 2.59 -3.34 6.34
CA VAL A 120 1.60 -4.11 7.11
C VAL A 120 0.61 -3.15 7.78
N CYS A 121 1.09 -2.15 8.50
CA CYS A 121 0.23 -1.16 9.16
C CYS A 121 -0.59 -0.33 8.16
N MET A 122 0.05 0.19 7.11
CA MET A 122 -0.61 0.98 6.09
C MET A 122 -1.69 0.14 5.39
N SER A 123 -1.35 -1.05 4.91
CA SER A 123 -2.28 -1.92 4.20
C SER A 123 -3.41 -2.45 5.07
N ALA A 124 -3.21 -2.52 6.39
CA ALA A 124 -4.29 -2.76 7.34
C ALA A 124 -5.34 -1.63 7.27
N VAL A 125 -4.90 -0.37 7.21
CA VAL A 125 -5.81 0.78 7.08
C VAL A 125 -6.53 0.76 5.74
N LEU A 126 -5.82 0.46 4.64
CA LEU A 126 -6.44 0.34 3.32
C LEU A 126 -7.49 -0.78 3.31
N GLY A 127 -7.17 -1.92 3.93
CA GLY A 127 -8.09 -3.03 4.10
C GLY A 127 -9.32 -2.66 4.92
N ALA A 128 -9.14 -1.89 6.00
CA ALA A 128 -10.24 -1.39 6.81
C ALA A 128 -11.16 -0.44 6.01
N VAL A 129 -10.57 0.49 5.23
CA VAL A 129 -11.32 1.40 4.35
C VAL A 129 -12.13 0.62 3.32
N ALA A 130 -11.51 -0.33 2.61
CA ALA A 130 -12.21 -1.17 1.65
C ALA A 130 -13.31 -2.02 2.31
N GLY A 131 -13.02 -2.62 3.47
CA GLY A 131 -13.98 -3.43 4.23
C GLY A 131 -15.21 -2.65 4.69
N LEU A 132 -15.02 -1.39 5.11
CA LEU A 132 -16.12 -0.46 5.40
C LEU A 132 -17.01 -0.24 4.18
N VAL A 133 -16.41 0.13 3.04
CA VAL A 133 -17.15 0.44 1.81
C VAL A 133 -17.91 -0.79 1.29
N LEU A 134 -17.32 -1.98 1.36
CA LEU A 134 -17.98 -3.24 1.01
C LEU A 134 -19.17 -3.54 1.93
N GLY A 135 -19.10 -3.13 3.20
CA GLY A 135 -20.15 -3.26 4.21
C GLY A 135 -21.30 -2.26 4.07
N MET A 136 -21.09 -1.14 3.38
CA MET A 136 -22.10 -0.07 3.26
C MET A 136 -23.42 -0.60 2.66
N GLY A 137 -24.53 -0.20 3.27
CA GLY A 137 -25.89 -0.54 2.84
C GLY A 137 -26.41 -1.90 3.34
N LYS A 138 -25.65 -2.66 4.13
CA LYS A 138 -26.24 -3.71 4.97
C LYS A 138 -26.87 -3.03 6.19
N LYS A 139 -28.20 -3.17 6.40
CA LYS A 139 -28.83 -2.73 7.65
C LYS A 139 -28.16 -3.48 8.81
N ALA A 140 -27.79 -2.75 9.86
CA ALA A 140 -27.41 -3.37 11.13
C ALA A 140 -28.58 -4.28 11.56
N ALA A 141 -28.27 -5.56 11.82
CA ALA A 141 -29.23 -6.51 12.37
C ALA A 141 -29.44 -6.23 13.86
#